data_AF-A0AA38PY01-F1
#
_entry.id   AF-A0AA38PY01-F1
#
_cell.length_a   1.000
_cell.length_b   1.000
_cell.length_c   1.000
_cell.angle_alpha   90.00
_cell.angle_beta   90.00
_cell.angle_gamma   90.00
#
_symmetry.space_group_name_H-M   'P 1'
#
loop_
_entity.id
_entity.type
_entity.pdbx_description
1 polymer ?
#
loop_
_entity_poly.entity_id
_entity_poly.type
_entity_poly.pdbx_seq_one_letter_code
_entity_poly.pdbx_strand_id
1 'polypeptide(L)'
;MAFLALKILCLEQWEEENEARFIQHITIPSLVTLRIDHSVYGGDDFSEFFSNHLIDLKIRSSFSLSTLELIRVRMMCTENVLSVLAAFPTIEHLRFCDCNYNTKVLMRGLQLCDSKDPITPKLVSLYQSGVKWCRKGLFEYFHVGLDLETTKD
;
A
#
# COMPACT_ATOMS: atom_id res chain seq x y z
N MET A 1 -23.01 1.54 4.17
CA MET A 1 -23.31 2.57 3.13
C MET A 1 -22.63 2.17 1.83
N ALA A 2 -23.31 2.24 0.68
CA ALA A 2 -22.74 1.78 -0.60
C ALA A 2 -22.47 2.93 -1.56
N PHE A 3 -21.28 2.96 -2.17
CA PHE A 3 -20.88 3.93 -3.19
C PHE A 3 -20.61 3.21 -4.51
N LEU A 4 -21.66 3.01 -5.30
CA LEU A 4 -21.60 2.13 -6.47
C LEU A 4 -20.75 2.66 -7.63
N ALA A 5 -20.66 3.98 -7.78
CA ALA A 5 -19.93 4.62 -8.89
C ALA A 5 -18.58 5.21 -8.47
N LEU A 6 -18.24 5.19 -7.18
CA LEU A 6 -17.01 5.79 -6.68
C LEU A 6 -15.81 4.94 -7.12
N LYS A 7 -14.92 5.54 -7.91
CA LYS A 7 -13.71 4.88 -8.43
C LYS A 7 -12.45 5.22 -7.65
N ILE A 8 -12.45 6.37 -6.98
CA ILE A 8 -11.30 6.91 -6.27
C ILE A 8 -11.76 7.21 -4.85
N LEU A 9 -11.09 6.64 -3.86
CA LEU A 9 -11.28 6.97 -2.46
C LEU A 9 -10.00 7.61 -1.93
N CYS A 10 -10.09 8.86 -1.48
CA CYS A 10 -9.02 9.57 -0.81
C CYS A 10 -9.42 9.82 0.65
N LEU A 11 -8.64 9.29 1.59
CA LEU A 11 -8.79 9.49 3.03
C LEU A 11 -7.62 10.38 3.48
N GLU A 12 -7.82 11.68 3.42
CA GLU A 12 -6.79 12.67 3.74
C GLU A 12 -7.03 13.24 5.14
N GLN A 13 -6.01 13.13 5.99
CA GLN A 13 -6.01 13.69 7.35
C GLN A 13 -7.15 13.16 8.22
N TRP A 14 -7.52 11.90 8.04
CA TRP A 14 -8.44 11.23 8.95
C TRP A 14 -7.66 10.73 10.17
N GLU A 15 -8.21 10.97 11.36
CA GLU A 15 -7.77 10.25 12.56
C GLU A 15 -8.01 8.75 12.36
N GLU A 16 -7.07 7.91 12.79
CA GLU A 16 -7.06 6.49 12.49
C GLU A 16 -8.37 5.77 12.87
N GLU A 17 -8.92 6.06 14.06
CA GLU A 17 -10.19 5.46 14.51
C GLU A 17 -11.34 5.80 13.55
N ASN A 18 -11.40 7.04 13.08
CA ASN A 18 -12.43 7.51 12.16
C ASN A 18 -12.25 6.91 10.77
N GLU A 19 -10.99 6.80 10.30
CA GLU A 19 -10.65 6.13 9.05
C GLU A 19 -11.08 4.66 9.07
N ALA A 20 -10.68 3.92 10.12
CA ALA A 20 -11.01 2.51 10.31
C ALA A 20 -12.52 2.31 10.38
N ARG A 21 -13.23 3.12 11.20
CA ARG A 21 -14.69 3.07 11.29
C ARG A 21 -15.34 3.34 9.94
N PHE A 22 -14.88 4.34 9.20
CA PHE A 22 -15.42 4.64 7.88
C PHE A 22 -15.24 3.46 6.93
N ILE A 23 -14.02 2.93 6.80
CA ILE A 23 -13.71 1.77 5.95
C ILE A 23 -14.58 0.56 6.29
N GLN A 24 -14.78 0.27 7.58
CA GLN A 24 -15.59 -0.87 8.05
C GLN A 24 -17.07 -0.77 7.64
N HIS A 25 -17.62 0.43 7.51
CA HIS A 25 -19.06 0.65 7.30
C HIS A 25 -19.47 0.94 5.84
N ILE A 26 -18.50 0.96 4.93
CA ILE A 26 -18.74 1.25 3.52
C ILE A 26 -18.57 0.02 2.62
N THR A 27 -19.13 0.14 1.42
CA THR A 27 -18.97 -0.81 0.32
C THR A 27 -18.76 -0.02 -0.97
N ILE A 28 -17.70 -0.31 -1.72
CA ILE A 28 -17.30 0.44 -2.92
C ILE A 28 -16.91 -0.54 -4.03
N PRO A 29 -17.87 -1.14 -4.76
CA PRO A 29 -17.57 -2.18 -5.74
C PRO A 29 -16.79 -1.69 -6.97
N SER A 30 -16.83 -0.39 -7.24
CA SER A 30 -16.15 0.22 -8.38
C SER A 30 -14.79 0.83 -8.03
N LEU A 31 -14.27 0.60 -6.82
CA LEU A 31 -13.02 1.22 -6.37
C LEU A 31 -11.82 0.74 -7.19
N VAL A 32 -11.05 1.69 -7.73
CA VAL A 32 -9.85 1.45 -8.53
C VAL A 32 -8.60 2.03 -7.85
N THR A 33 -8.74 3.19 -7.21
CA THR A 33 -7.65 3.91 -6.56
C THR A 33 -7.99 4.19 -5.10
N LEU A 34 -7.08 3.82 -4.21
CA LEU A 34 -7.14 4.14 -2.79
C LEU A 34 -5.92 4.98 -2.42
N ARG A 35 -6.17 6.16 -1.86
CA ARG A 35 -5.15 7.03 -1.31
C ARG A 35 -5.40 7.29 0.17
N ILE A 36 -4.38 7.11 0.99
CA ILE A 36 -4.40 7.38 2.42
C ILE A 36 -3.24 8.32 2.76
N ASP A 37 -3.56 9.43 3.40
CA ASP A 37 -2.61 10.51 3.68
C ASP A 37 -2.71 10.97 5.14
N HIS A 38 -1.67 10.70 5.92
CA HIS A 38 -1.59 11.01 7.35
C HIS A 38 -0.65 12.19 7.66
N SER A 39 -0.47 13.11 6.71
CA SER A 39 0.51 14.21 6.79
C SER A 39 0.42 15.12 8.03
N VAL A 40 -0.77 15.31 8.61
CA VAL A 40 -1.06 16.25 9.72
C VAL A 40 -0.96 15.56 11.07
N TYR A 41 -1.56 14.38 11.22
CA TYR A 41 -1.64 13.72 12.52
C TYR A 41 -0.40 12.90 12.85
N GLY A 42 0.42 12.55 11.85
CA GLY A 42 1.56 11.66 12.03
C GLY A 42 1.04 10.30 12.45
N GLY A 43 0.85 9.40 11.48
CA GLY A 43 0.44 8.01 11.73
C GLY A 43 1.54 7.23 12.46
N ASP A 44 1.76 7.60 13.72
CA ASP A 44 2.78 7.05 14.63
C ASP A 44 2.34 5.69 15.17
N ASP A 45 1.06 5.35 15.09
CA ASP A 45 0.54 3.99 15.21
C ASP A 45 -0.23 3.67 13.94
N PHE A 46 0.32 2.81 13.08
CA PHE A 46 -0.52 2.12 12.11
C PHE A 46 -0.97 0.85 12.79
N SER A 47 -2.24 0.80 13.18
CA SER A 47 -2.81 -0.32 13.90
C SER A 47 -2.48 -1.63 13.18
N GLU A 48 -2.28 -2.66 13.98
CA GLU A 48 -2.12 -4.05 13.53
C GLU A 48 -3.27 -4.50 12.60
N PHE A 49 -4.34 -3.72 12.50
CA PHE A 49 -5.59 -4.04 11.80
C PHE A 49 -5.76 -3.36 10.43
N PHE A 50 -4.87 -2.48 9.97
CA PHE A 50 -5.03 -1.82 8.67
C PHE A 50 -5.27 -2.80 7.52
N SER A 51 -4.42 -3.83 7.45
CA SER A 51 -4.51 -4.87 6.41
C SER A 51 -5.88 -5.56 6.46
N ASN A 52 -6.35 -5.91 7.67
CA ASN A 52 -7.65 -6.53 7.88
C ASN A 52 -8.79 -5.63 7.40
N HIS A 53 -8.78 -4.34 7.74
CA HIS A 53 -9.83 -3.41 7.32
C HIS A 53 -9.95 -3.30 5.80
N LEU A 54 -8.82 -3.24 5.08
CA LEU A 54 -8.82 -3.20 3.62
C LEU A 54 -9.21 -4.53 3.00
N ILE A 55 -8.75 -5.66 3.54
CA ILE A 55 -9.12 -6.99 3.10
C ILE A 55 -10.62 -7.21 3.27
N ASP A 56 -11.18 -6.82 4.41
CA ASP A 56 -12.61 -6.93 4.65
C ASP A 56 -13.40 -6.01 3.71
N LEU A 57 -12.92 -4.79 3.45
CA LEU A 57 -13.52 -3.91 2.45
C LEU A 57 -13.52 -4.57 1.06
N LYS A 58 -12.42 -5.23 0.67
CA LYS A 58 -12.34 -6.02 -0.57
C LYS A 58 -13.37 -7.13 -0.59
N ILE A 59 -13.46 -7.92 0.46
CA ILE A 59 -14.42 -9.05 0.53
C ILE A 59 -15.85 -8.53 0.40
N ARG A 60 -16.19 -7.44 1.11
CA ARG A 60 -17.53 -6.85 1.06
C ARG A 60 -17.88 -6.25 -0.30
N SER A 61 -16.89 -5.68 -0.98
CA SER A 61 -17.10 -4.83 -2.15
C SER A 61 -16.75 -5.53 -3.46
N SER A 62 -15.95 -6.61 -3.43
CA SER A 62 -15.48 -7.35 -4.59
C SER A 62 -14.81 -6.49 -5.68
N PHE A 63 -14.18 -5.37 -5.30
CA PHE A 63 -13.47 -4.49 -6.24
C PHE A 63 -12.10 -5.04 -6.62
N SER A 64 -11.56 -4.50 -7.71
CA SER A 64 -10.21 -4.74 -8.19
C SER A 64 -9.40 -3.45 -8.10
N LEU A 65 -8.59 -3.33 -7.04
CA LEU A 65 -7.74 -2.18 -6.83
C LEU A 65 -6.54 -2.23 -7.79
N SER A 66 -6.30 -1.16 -8.54
CA SER A 66 -5.12 -1.00 -9.40
C SER A 66 -4.06 -0.09 -8.75
N THR A 67 -4.50 0.93 -7.99
CA THR A 67 -3.57 1.90 -7.39
C THR A 67 -3.74 1.98 -5.87
N LEU A 68 -2.63 1.86 -5.14
CA LEU A 68 -2.55 2.11 -3.71
C LEU A 68 -1.49 3.17 -3.43
N GLU A 69 -1.91 4.29 -2.84
CA GLU A 69 -1.02 5.36 -2.40
C GLU A 69 -1.08 5.54 -0.88
N LEU A 70 0.07 5.45 -0.23
CA LEU A 70 0.23 5.67 1.20
C LEU A 70 1.21 6.83 1.42
N ILE A 71 0.76 7.87 2.12
CA ILE A 71 1.49 9.12 2.30
C ILE A 71 1.61 9.43 3.79
N ARG A 72 2.85 9.67 4.25
CA ARG A 72 3.23 10.02 5.62
C ARG A 72 2.69 9.07 6.68
N VAL A 73 2.65 7.78 6.35
CA VAL A 73 2.33 6.71 7.29
C VAL A 73 3.62 6.31 8.02
N ARG A 74 3.81 6.82 9.24
CA ARG A 74 5.11 6.85 9.94
C ARG A 74 5.47 5.57 10.69
N MET A 75 4.53 4.68 11.01
CA MET A 75 4.85 3.38 11.60
C MET A 75 4.14 2.25 10.87
N MET A 76 4.59 1.93 9.67
CA MET A 76 3.97 0.90 8.86
C MET A 76 4.63 -0.47 9.09
N CYS A 77 3.87 -1.41 9.65
CA CYS A 77 4.27 -2.82 9.65
C CYS A 77 4.39 -3.33 8.21
N THR A 78 5.59 -3.74 7.80
CA THR A 78 5.83 -4.20 6.43
C THR A 78 5.03 -5.45 6.09
N GLU A 79 4.74 -6.29 7.09
CA GLU A 79 3.87 -7.46 6.92
C GLU A 79 2.44 -7.07 6.57
N ASN A 80 1.91 -5.98 7.14
CA ASN A 80 0.58 -5.47 6.76
C ASN A 80 0.52 -5.06 5.29
N VAL A 81 1.58 -4.41 4.79
CA VAL A 81 1.69 -4.06 3.36
C VAL A 81 1.70 -5.30 2.50
N LEU A 82 2.51 -6.31 2.85
CA LEU A 82 2.61 -7.56 2.10
C LEU A 82 1.28 -8.33 2.11
N SER A 83 0.56 -8.35 3.24
CA SER A 83 -0.79 -8.93 3.33
C SER A 83 -1.79 -8.23 2.43
N VAL A 84 -1.75 -6.90 2.36
CA VAL A 84 -2.56 -6.13 1.40
C VAL A 84 -2.17 -6.52 -0.02
N LEU A 85 -0.89 -6.51 -0.38
CA LEU A 85 -0.46 -6.86 -1.74
C LEU A 85 -0.86 -8.29 -2.13
N ALA A 86 -0.78 -9.25 -1.21
CA ALA A 86 -1.25 -10.62 -1.43
C ALA A 86 -2.77 -10.69 -1.62
N ALA A 87 -3.52 -9.92 -0.84
CA ALA A 87 -4.97 -9.85 -0.97
C ALA A 87 -5.41 -9.09 -2.23
N PHE A 88 -4.59 -8.21 -2.78
CA PHE A 88 -4.90 -7.38 -3.95
C PHE A 88 -3.94 -7.65 -5.12
N PRO A 89 -4.06 -8.82 -5.79
CA PRO A 89 -3.16 -9.21 -6.89
C PRO A 89 -3.29 -8.32 -8.15
N THR A 90 -4.30 -7.45 -8.20
CA THR A 90 -4.57 -6.51 -9.29
C THR A 90 -3.84 -5.18 -9.16
N ILE A 91 -3.12 -4.94 -8.05
CA ILE A 91 -2.38 -3.69 -7.87
C ILE A 91 -1.26 -3.61 -8.91
N GLU A 92 -1.30 -2.55 -9.71
CA GLU A 92 -0.33 -2.20 -10.75
C GLU A 92 0.56 -1.04 -10.29
N HIS A 93 0.03 -0.14 -9.47
CA HIS A 93 0.72 1.06 -9.04
C HIS A 93 0.75 1.14 -7.51
N LEU A 94 1.95 1.07 -6.94
CA LEU A 94 2.17 1.17 -5.51
C LEU A 94 3.04 2.39 -5.20
N ARG A 95 2.53 3.29 -4.37
CA ARG A 95 3.19 4.55 -4.03
C ARG A 95 3.33 4.71 -2.53
N PHE A 96 4.57 4.89 -2.08
CA PHE A 96 4.88 5.24 -0.70
C PHE A 96 5.57 6.62 -0.68
N CYS A 97 4.99 7.59 0.02
CA CYS A 97 5.58 8.92 0.17
C CYS A 97 5.80 9.22 1.65
N ASP A 98 7.03 9.47 2.07
CA ASP A 98 7.39 9.78 3.46
C ASP A 98 6.88 8.72 4.47
N CYS A 99 6.77 7.47 4.04
CA CYS A 99 6.37 6.35 4.88
C CYS A 99 7.60 5.71 5.54
N ASN A 100 7.42 5.18 6.74
CA ASN A 100 8.50 4.49 7.46
C ASN A 100 8.13 3.02 7.68
N TYR A 101 8.85 2.16 6.95
CA TYR A 101 8.73 0.71 6.92
C TYR A 101 10.10 0.08 6.64
N ASN A 102 10.23 -1.23 6.86
CA ASN A 102 11.46 -1.94 6.58
C ASN A 102 11.57 -2.27 5.07
N THR A 103 12.26 -1.41 4.33
CA THR A 103 12.44 -1.59 2.87
C THR A 103 13.05 -2.92 2.49
N LYS A 104 13.95 -3.50 3.30
CA LYS A 104 14.56 -4.81 3.00
C LYS A 104 13.53 -5.93 3.07
N VAL A 105 12.67 -5.91 4.09
CA VAL A 105 11.59 -6.90 4.24
C VAL A 105 10.58 -6.73 3.10
N LEU A 106 10.23 -5.49 2.74
CA LEU A 106 9.31 -5.22 1.65
C LEU A 106 9.86 -5.75 0.32
N MET A 107 11.10 -5.38 -0.02
CA MET A 107 11.74 -5.83 -1.25
C MET A 107 11.90 -7.35 -1.29
N ARG A 108 12.19 -8.00 -0.16
CA ARG A 108 12.24 -9.47 -0.07
C ARG A 108 10.85 -10.11 -0.22
N GLY A 109 9.80 -9.50 0.32
CA GLY A 109 8.43 -9.98 0.15
C GLY A 109 7.90 -9.79 -1.27
N LEU A 110 8.34 -8.72 -1.95
CA LEU A 110 8.08 -8.49 -3.38
C LEU A 110 8.92 -9.41 -4.27
N GLN A 111 10.17 -9.70 -3.88
CA GLN A 111 11.05 -10.61 -4.60
C GLN A 111 10.78 -12.07 -4.25
N LEU A 112 10.09 -12.75 -5.14
CA LEU A 112 10.18 -14.19 -5.28
C LEU A 112 10.52 -14.48 -6.75
N CYS A 113 11.79 -14.30 -7.10
CA CYS A 113 12.31 -14.70 -8.42
C CYS A 113 12.66 -16.20 -8.52
N ASP A 114 12.52 -17.00 -7.46
CA ASP A 114 12.84 -18.45 -7.48
C ASP A 114 11.98 -19.33 -6.56
N SER A 115 10.88 -18.83 -5.98
CA SER A 115 9.94 -19.66 -5.21
C SER A 115 8.68 -19.94 -6.02
N LYS A 116 8.01 -21.06 -5.73
CA LYS A 116 6.89 -21.58 -6.52
C LYS A 116 5.64 -20.70 -6.53
N ASP A 117 5.51 -19.72 -5.63
CA ASP A 117 4.33 -18.85 -5.51
C ASP A 117 4.75 -17.42 -5.12
N PRO A 118 5.26 -16.61 -6.05
CA PRO A 118 5.54 -15.21 -5.77
C PRO A 118 4.26 -14.44 -5.49
N ILE A 119 4.27 -13.59 -4.45
CA ILE A 119 3.19 -12.60 -4.21
C ILE A 119 3.12 -11.62 -5.37
N THR A 120 4.17 -11.51 -6.21
CA THR A 120 4.35 -10.53 -7.30
C THR A 120 3.01 -10.18 -7.93
N PRO A 121 2.41 -9.07 -7.46
CA PRO A 121 1.22 -8.52 -8.10
C PRO A 121 1.60 -8.16 -9.53
N LYS A 122 0.64 -7.78 -10.36
CA LYS A 122 0.91 -7.18 -11.68
C LYS A 122 1.56 -5.79 -11.56
N LEU A 123 2.49 -5.61 -10.63
CA LEU A 123 3.07 -4.34 -10.26
C LEU A 123 3.89 -3.79 -11.43
N VAL A 124 3.36 -2.74 -12.05
CA VAL A 124 3.96 -2.00 -13.14
C VAL A 124 4.89 -0.92 -12.60
N SER A 125 4.50 -0.24 -11.52
CA SER A 125 5.29 0.85 -10.94
C SER A 125 5.36 0.77 -9.40
N LEU A 126 6.56 1.02 -8.87
CA LEU A 126 6.81 1.20 -7.44
C LEU A 126 7.48 2.55 -7.22
N TYR A 127 6.76 3.49 -6.60
CA TYR A 127 7.29 4.80 -6.24
C TYR A 127 7.56 4.87 -4.74
N GLN A 128 8.74 5.40 -4.37
CA GLN A 128 9.14 5.61 -2.98
C GLN A 128 9.85 6.96 -2.82
N SER A 129 9.31 7.85 -1.96
CA SER A 129 9.96 9.11 -1.55
C SER A 129 10.07 9.22 -0.03
N GLY A 130 11.01 10.02 0.47
CA GLY A 130 11.16 10.27 1.92
C GLY A 130 11.71 9.10 2.74
N VAL A 131 12.17 8.03 2.09
CA VAL A 131 12.72 6.83 2.75
C VAL A 131 14.23 6.98 2.95
N LYS A 132 14.73 6.76 4.18
CA LYS A 132 16.17 6.60 4.43
C LYS A 132 16.61 5.20 4.00
N TRP A 133 17.04 5.07 2.75
CA TRP A 133 17.55 3.81 2.21
C TRP A 133 18.83 3.34 2.95
N CYS A 134 18.82 2.11 3.47
CA CYS A 134 20.07 1.41 3.76
C CYS A 134 20.79 1.08 2.43
N ARG A 135 21.80 1.87 2.07
CA ARG A 135 22.56 1.83 0.79
C ARG A 135 23.06 0.45 0.31
N LYS A 136 23.09 -0.59 1.14
CA LYS A 136 23.65 -1.91 0.79
C LYS A 136 22.67 -2.88 0.09
N GLY A 137 21.37 -2.62 0.07
CA GLY A 137 20.37 -3.58 -0.44
C GLY A 137 19.73 -3.22 -1.79
N LEU A 138 20.19 -2.18 -2.48
CA LEU A 138 19.48 -1.59 -3.63
C LEU A 138 19.94 -2.17 -4.97
N PHE A 139 21.22 -2.48 -5.12
CA PHE A 139 21.78 -2.90 -6.42
C PHE A 139 21.58 -4.38 -6.75
N GLU A 140 21.34 -5.24 -5.76
CA GLU A 140 21.11 -6.67 -5.98
C GLU A 140 19.65 -6.99 -6.36
N TYR A 141 18.72 -6.04 -6.19
CA TYR A 141 17.28 -6.34 -6.19
C TYR A 141 16.52 -5.98 -7.49
N PHE A 142 17.11 -5.16 -8.36
CA PHE A 142 16.44 -4.65 -9.57
C PHE A 142 17.11 -5.18 -10.85
N HIS A 143 16.80 -6.43 -11.18
CA HIS A 143 17.03 -7.00 -12.51
C HIS A 143 15.72 -7.36 -13.23
N VAL A 144 14.61 -6.79 -12.76
CA VAL A 144 13.27 -6.95 -13.33
C VAL A 144 12.78 -5.54 -13.64
N GLY A 145 12.38 -5.27 -14.89
CA GLY A 145 12.13 -3.94 -15.48
C GLY A 145 11.03 -3.09 -14.82
N LEU A 146 11.22 -2.73 -13.56
CA LEU A 146 10.46 -1.76 -12.81
C LEU A 146 11.08 -0.38 -13.02
N ASP A 147 10.29 0.59 -13.49
CA ASP A 147 10.70 1.99 -13.54
C ASP A 147 10.72 2.55 -12.11
N LEU A 148 11.94 2.71 -11.57
CA LEU A 148 12.19 3.37 -10.30
C LEU A 148 12.35 4.88 -10.53
N GLU A 149 11.30 5.64 -10.24
CA GLU A 149 11.44 7.09 -10.06
C GLU A 149 11.90 7.38 -8.64
N THR A 150 13.18 7.77 -8.50
CA THR A 150 13.73 8.32 -7.25
C THR A 150 13.98 9.81 -7.46
N THR A 151 13.23 10.66 -6.77
CA THR A 151 13.52 12.09 -6.73
C THR A 151 14.62 12.34 -5.71
N LYS A 152 15.73 12.92 -6.15
CA LYS A 152 16.77 13.48 -5.28
C LYS A 152 16.22 14.77 -4.68
N ASP A 153 16.14 14.84 -3.35
CA ASP A 153 16.13 16.12 -2.62
C ASP A 153 17.51 16.80 -2.73
#